data_AF-A0A843W4Y3-F1
#
_entry.id   AF-A0A843W4Y3-F1
#
_cell.length_a   1.000
_cell.length_b   1.000
_cell.length_c   1.000
_cell.angle_alpha   90.00
_cell.angle_beta   90.00
_cell.angle_gamma   90.00
#
_symmetry.space_group_name_H-M   'P 1'
#
loop_
_entity.id
_entity.type
_entity.pdbx_description
1 polymer ?
#
loop_
_entity_poly.entity_id
_entity_poly.type
_entity_poly.pdbx_seq_one_letter_code
_entity_poly.pdbx_strand_id
1 'polypeptide(L)'
;MSGEGRSIHYLDLEQELLLPEIGLQLLQNYGEQIKRWGWICSSHVQCSGPFTKNLNLLKKQSCRIDLLAVPCILGINLTDKDLLEYLEQLADTDGTSTLPPSVIHVLNFKACRGAIMFGDALLPSECSLIVEELKKTSLCFQCAHGRPTTAPLVNTVELHKHLAKLETSAESRSEAWHGLQRHIPSLERARERLSSAKRFHNG
;
A
#
# COMPACT_ATOMS: atom_id res chain seq x y z
N MET A 1 -1.67 -2.63 17.30
CA MET A 1 -2.26 -1.32 16.98
C MET A 1 -2.98 -0.84 18.23
N SER A 2 -2.66 0.36 18.73
CA SER A 2 -3.49 1.01 19.76
C SER A 2 -4.92 1.07 19.24
N GLY A 3 -5.94 0.78 20.05
CA GLY A 3 -7.34 0.60 19.64
C GLY A 3 -8.03 1.83 19.02
N GLU A 4 -7.27 2.87 18.68
CA GLU A 4 -7.74 4.08 18.00
C GLU A 4 -8.05 3.76 16.54
N GLY A 5 -9.33 3.83 16.17
CA GLY A 5 -9.78 3.69 14.80
C GLY A 5 -10.49 2.38 14.44
N ARG A 6 -10.70 1.47 15.41
CA ARG A 6 -11.54 0.29 15.24
C ARG A 6 -12.77 0.38 16.14
N SER A 7 -13.96 0.22 15.58
CA SER A 7 -15.22 0.11 16.31
C SER A 7 -16.10 -0.99 15.71
N ILE A 8 -17.21 -1.31 16.38
CA ILE A 8 -18.20 -2.28 15.92
C ILE A 8 -19.45 -1.51 15.52
N HIS A 9 -19.96 -1.78 14.32
CA HIS A 9 -21.21 -1.21 13.82
C HIS A 9 -22.28 -2.30 13.78
N TYR A 10 -23.32 -2.13 14.58
CA TYR A 10 -24.50 -3.01 14.58
C TYR A 10 -25.40 -2.62 13.41
N LEU A 11 -25.87 -3.63 12.69
CA LEU A 11 -26.76 -3.44 11.54
C LEU A 11 -28.19 -3.18 12.04
N ASP A 12 -28.89 -2.23 11.42
CA ASP A 12 -30.28 -1.88 11.77
C ASP A 12 -31.26 -3.03 11.46
N LEU A 13 -30.91 -3.89 10.50
CA LEU A 13 -31.60 -5.11 10.15
C LEU A 13 -30.58 -6.25 10.09
N GLU A 14 -30.94 -7.40 10.66
CA GLU A 14 -30.13 -8.62 10.57
C GLU A 14 -29.93 -8.97 9.09
N GLN A 15 -28.67 -9.07 8.66
CA GLN A 15 -28.36 -9.42 7.28
C GLN A 15 -28.17 -10.93 7.17
N GLU A 16 -29.06 -11.60 6.42
CA GLU A 16 -28.91 -13.02 6.13
C GLU A 16 -27.69 -13.28 5.23
N LEU A 17 -26.83 -14.20 5.66
CA LEU A 17 -25.68 -14.68 4.89
C LEU A 17 -25.77 -16.20 4.69
N LEU A 18 -25.62 -16.63 3.43
CA LEU A 18 -25.57 -18.04 3.05
C LEU A 18 -24.12 -18.52 3.05
N LEU A 19 -23.81 -19.47 3.93
CA LEU A 19 -22.48 -20.06 4.03
C LEU A 19 -22.51 -21.54 3.65
N PRO A 20 -21.55 -22.03 2.85
CA PRO A 20 -21.31 -23.46 2.75
C PRO A 20 -20.93 -24.05 4.11
N GLU A 21 -21.11 -25.37 4.29
CA GLU A 21 -20.74 -26.08 5.53
C GLU A 21 -19.34 -25.76 6.05
N ILE A 22 -18.34 -25.64 5.16
CA ILE A 22 -16.98 -25.25 5.52
C ILE A 22 -16.93 -23.85 6.17
N GLY A 23 -17.72 -22.88 5.68
CA GLY A 23 -17.79 -21.54 6.24
C GLY A 23 -18.36 -21.53 7.67
N LEU A 24 -19.33 -22.39 7.95
CA LEU A 24 -19.88 -22.55 9.30
C LEU A 24 -18.87 -23.17 10.27
N GLN A 25 -18.13 -24.19 9.81
CA GLN A 25 -17.05 -24.79 10.61
C GLN A 25 -15.96 -23.76 10.93
N LEU A 26 -15.57 -22.93 9.97
CA LEU A 26 -14.60 -21.84 10.18
C LEU A 26 -15.10 -20.81 11.20
N LEU A 27 -16.38 -20.42 11.14
CA LEU A 27 -16.99 -19.54 12.15
C LEU A 27 -16.99 -20.15 13.56
N GLN A 28 -17.17 -21.46 13.67
CA GLN A 28 -17.11 -22.15 14.96
C GLN A 28 -15.67 -22.26 15.47
N ASN A 29 -14.73 -22.61 14.60
CA ASN A 29 -13.32 -22.83 14.95
C ASN A 29 -12.59 -21.51 15.26
N TYR A 30 -12.88 -20.44 14.52
CA TYR A 30 -12.22 -19.14 14.63
C TYR A 30 -13.14 -18.02 15.13
N GLY A 31 -14.28 -18.39 15.75
CA GLY A 31 -15.31 -17.44 16.18
C GLY A 31 -14.79 -16.34 17.10
N GLU A 32 -13.88 -16.64 18.02
CA GLU A 32 -13.25 -15.64 18.90
C GLU A 32 -12.41 -14.62 18.13
N GLN A 33 -11.71 -15.05 17.08
CA GLN A 33 -10.90 -14.17 16.26
C GLN A 33 -11.77 -13.26 15.39
N ILE A 34 -12.83 -13.81 14.81
CA ILE A 34 -13.81 -13.10 13.98
C ILE A 34 -14.56 -12.06 14.82
N LYS A 35 -15.04 -12.45 16.02
CA LYS A 35 -15.65 -11.54 17.00
C LYS A 35 -14.68 -10.46 17.46
N ARG A 36 -13.41 -10.81 17.72
CA ARG A 36 -12.38 -9.84 18.11
C ARG A 36 -12.19 -8.78 17.04
N TRP A 37 -12.36 -9.11 15.76
CA TRP A 37 -12.31 -8.13 14.68
C TRP A 37 -13.54 -7.26 14.61
N GLY A 38 -14.71 -7.78 14.96
CA GLY A 38 -15.96 -7.02 15.09
C GLY A 38 -17.12 -7.61 14.29
N TRP A 39 -16.94 -8.77 13.65
CA TRP A 39 -18.05 -9.51 13.04
C TRP A 39 -18.79 -10.31 14.11
N ILE A 40 -20.09 -10.06 14.25
CA ILE A 40 -20.95 -10.77 15.19
C ILE A 40 -22.04 -11.47 14.39
N CYS A 41 -22.08 -12.79 14.49
CA CYS A 41 -23.04 -13.63 13.78
C CYS A 41 -23.88 -14.43 14.78
N SER A 42 -25.16 -14.63 14.48
CA SER A 42 -26.03 -15.62 15.12
C SER A 42 -26.25 -16.78 14.15
N SER A 43 -26.16 -18.02 14.64
CA SER A 43 -26.47 -19.20 13.83
C SER A 43 -27.90 -19.66 14.10
N HIS A 44 -28.76 -19.55 13.10
CA HIS A 44 -30.03 -20.26 13.09
C HIS A 44 -29.82 -21.61 12.41
N VAL A 45 -29.63 -22.67 13.20
CA VAL A 45 -29.42 -24.03 12.65
C VAL A 45 -30.73 -24.53 12.04
N GLN A 46 -30.97 -24.19 10.77
CA GLN A 46 -31.99 -24.80 9.92
C GLN A 46 -31.33 -25.26 8.62
N CYS A 47 -30.65 -26.40 8.67
CA CYS A 47 -30.17 -27.09 7.47
C CYS A 47 -31.39 -27.56 6.66
N SER A 48 -31.74 -26.82 5.62
CA SER A 48 -32.83 -27.17 4.72
C SER A 48 -32.28 -28.07 3.60
N GLY A 49 -32.34 -29.38 3.80
CA GLY A 49 -32.03 -30.36 2.77
C GLY A 49 -32.90 -31.61 2.91
N PRO A 50 -33.70 -32.01 1.90
CA PRO A 50 -34.46 -33.24 1.97
C PRO A 50 -33.49 -34.41 2.07
N PHE A 51 -33.61 -35.19 3.15
CA PHE A 51 -32.87 -36.41 3.43
C PHE A 51 -33.32 -37.51 2.45
N THR A 52 -32.93 -37.40 1.19
CA THR A 52 -33.09 -38.49 0.23
C THR A 52 -31.82 -39.32 0.25
N LYS A 53 -31.91 -40.53 0.80
CA LYS A 53 -30.88 -41.57 0.72
C LYS A 53 -30.52 -41.82 -0.75
N ASN A 54 -29.48 -41.15 -1.25
CA ASN A 54 -28.78 -41.53 -2.46
C ASN A 54 -27.32 -41.16 -2.26
N LEU A 55 -26.49 -42.18 -2.12
CA LEU A 55 -25.04 -42.10 -2.23
C LEU A 55 -24.73 -41.57 -3.64
N ASN A 56 -23.74 -40.69 -3.77
CA ASN A 56 -23.30 -40.02 -5.01
C ASN A 56 -23.90 -38.64 -5.31
N LEU A 57 -23.69 -37.67 -4.43
CA LEU A 57 -23.27 -36.29 -4.76
C LEU A 57 -23.09 -35.55 -3.44
N LEU A 58 -21.91 -34.98 -3.20
CA LEU A 58 -21.65 -34.05 -2.08
C LEU A 58 -22.61 -32.86 -2.20
N LYS A 59 -23.84 -32.99 -1.70
CA LYS A 59 -24.78 -31.88 -1.58
C LYS A 59 -24.17 -30.94 -0.56
N LYS A 60 -23.50 -29.91 -1.09
CA LYS A 60 -22.97 -28.74 -0.41
C LYS A 60 -24.12 -28.11 0.39
N GLN A 61 -24.34 -28.57 1.62
CA GLN A 61 -25.37 -28.02 2.48
C GLN A 61 -24.93 -26.58 2.80
N SER A 62 -25.79 -25.63 2.47
CA SER A 62 -25.61 -24.24 2.87
C SER A 62 -26.39 -24.00 4.15
N CYS A 63 -25.75 -23.35 5.11
CA CYS A 63 -26.36 -22.91 6.34
C CYS A 63 -26.68 -21.43 6.23
N ARG A 64 -27.80 -21.02 6.84
CA ARG A 64 -28.18 -19.63 7.00
C ARG A 64 -27.64 -19.13 8.33
N ILE A 65 -27.00 -17.97 8.29
CA ILE A 65 -26.58 -17.24 9.49
C ILE A 65 -27.03 -15.79 9.40
N ASP A 66 -27.23 -15.18 10.56
CA ASP A 66 -27.62 -13.78 10.67
C ASP A 66 -26.39 -12.97 11.08
N LEU A 67 -25.97 -12.04 10.23
CA LEU A 67 -24.92 -11.08 10.53
C LEU A 67 -25.54 -9.91 11.30
N LEU A 68 -25.13 -9.74 12.56
CA LEU A 68 -25.67 -8.75 13.48
C LEU A 68 -24.83 -7.48 13.53
N ALA A 69 -23.51 -7.62 13.38
CA ALA A 69 -22.59 -6.50 13.40
C ALA A 69 -21.38 -6.75 12.50
N VAL A 70 -20.83 -5.65 12.00
CA VAL A 70 -19.63 -5.59 11.18
C VAL A 70 -18.59 -4.68 11.80
N PRO A 71 -17.29 -4.93 11.56
CA PRO A 71 -16.25 -4.02 12.00
C PRO A 71 -16.28 -2.71 11.21
N CYS A 72 -15.99 -1.62 11.90
CA CYS A 72 -15.80 -0.30 11.32
C CYS A 72 -14.34 0.13 11.53
N ILE A 73 -13.60 0.28 10.43
CA ILE A 73 -12.18 0.61 10.41
C ILE A 73 -12.03 2.02 9.84
N LEU A 74 -11.53 2.97 10.65
CA LEU A 74 -11.32 4.37 10.25
C LEU A 74 -12.55 5.01 9.57
N GLY A 75 -13.74 4.70 10.11
CA GLY A 75 -15.03 5.19 9.62
C GLY A 75 -15.58 4.46 8.39
N ILE A 76 -14.98 3.34 7.99
CA ILE A 76 -15.46 2.48 6.90
C ILE A 76 -16.01 1.18 7.51
N ASN A 77 -17.30 0.93 7.33
CA ASN A 77 -17.92 -0.33 7.70
C ASN A 77 -17.52 -1.40 6.68
N LEU A 78 -17.03 -2.53 7.17
CA LEU A 78 -16.82 -3.72 6.35
C LEU A 78 -18.15 -4.43 6.11
N THR A 79 -18.16 -5.37 5.17
CA THR A 79 -19.38 -6.08 4.74
C THR A 79 -19.31 -7.58 5.02
N ASP A 80 -20.39 -8.27 4.65
CA ASP A 80 -20.47 -9.73 4.58
C ASP A 80 -19.42 -10.33 3.63
N LYS A 81 -19.19 -9.72 2.46
CA LYS A 81 -18.14 -10.12 1.52
C LYS A 81 -16.74 -10.07 2.14
N ASP A 82 -16.46 -9.04 2.94
CA ASP A 82 -15.19 -8.93 3.66
C ASP A 82 -15.03 -10.03 4.73
N LEU A 83 -16.14 -10.47 5.35
CA LEU A 83 -16.14 -11.65 6.22
C LEU A 83 -15.84 -12.92 5.44
N LEU A 84 -16.45 -13.11 4.27
CA LEU A 84 -16.20 -14.27 3.41
C LEU A 84 -14.73 -14.35 2.99
N GLU A 85 -14.15 -13.23 2.56
CA GLU A 85 -12.73 -13.15 2.20
C GLU A 85 -11.83 -13.47 3.41
N TYR A 86 -12.21 -13.01 4.60
CA TYR A 86 -11.48 -13.34 5.81
C TYR A 86 -11.58 -14.83 6.18
N LEU A 87 -12.74 -15.45 6.03
CA LEU A 87 -12.93 -16.88 6.25
C LEU A 87 -12.06 -17.71 5.28
N GLU A 88 -12.01 -17.32 4.01
CA GLU A 88 -11.12 -17.96 3.02
C GLU A 88 -9.65 -17.84 3.44
N GLN A 89 -9.20 -16.65 3.84
CA GLN A 89 -7.84 -16.46 4.35
C GLN A 89 -7.54 -17.31 5.59
N LEU A 90 -8.51 -17.45 6.51
CA LEU A 90 -8.35 -18.29 7.70
C LEU A 90 -8.23 -19.77 7.34
N ALA A 91 -8.99 -20.23 6.35
CA ALA A 91 -8.87 -21.59 5.83
C ALA A 91 -7.48 -21.84 5.21
N ASP A 92 -7.00 -20.92 4.38
CA ASP A 92 -5.70 -21.05 3.69
C ASP A 92 -4.50 -20.96 4.65
N THR A 93 -4.67 -20.27 5.78
CA THR A 93 -3.60 -20.04 6.77
C THR A 93 -3.75 -20.86 8.04
N ASP A 94 -4.74 -21.76 8.11
CA ASP A 94 -5.09 -22.55 9.30
C ASP A 94 -5.21 -21.68 10.58
N GLY A 95 -5.81 -20.50 10.43
CA GLY A 95 -6.02 -19.54 11.53
C GLY A 95 -4.79 -18.77 11.99
N THR A 96 -3.61 -18.98 11.38
CA THR A 96 -2.38 -18.25 11.75
C THR A 96 -2.40 -16.78 11.33
N SER A 97 -3.22 -16.42 10.33
CA SER A 97 -3.37 -15.02 9.93
C SER A 97 -3.99 -14.17 11.04
N THR A 98 -3.43 -12.98 11.26
CA THR A 98 -3.89 -12.07 12.32
C THR A 98 -4.75 -10.91 11.82
N LEU A 99 -4.67 -10.55 10.52
CA LEU A 99 -5.30 -9.35 9.97
C LEU A 99 -6.16 -9.68 8.73
N PRO A 100 -7.46 -9.34 8.73
CA PRO A 100 -8.33 -9.51 7.57
C PRO A 100 -7.86 -8.70 6.36
N PRO A 101 -8.07 -9.16 5.12
CA PRO A 101 -7.52 -8.49 3.92
C PRO A 101 -8.16 -7.12 3.70
N SER A 102 -9.47 -7.03 3.90
CA SER A 102 -10.26 -5.80 3.91
C SER A 102 -9.73 -4.74 4.88
N VAL A 103 -9.19 -5.12 6.04
CA VAL A 103 -8.54 -4.19 6.97
C VAL A 103 -7.27 -3.62 6.35
N ILE A 104 -6.42 -4.46 5.73
CA ILE A 104 -5.23 -4.00 5.00
C ILE A 104 -5.62 -3.02 3.90
N HIS A 105 -6.67 -3.35 3.13
CA HIS A 105 -7.16 -2.49 2.06
C HIS A 105 -7.61 -1.12 2.56
N VAL A 106 -8.38 -1.06 3.66
CA VAL A 106 -8.79 0.22 4.27
C VAL A 106 -7.57 1.03 4.73
N LEU A 107 -6.61 0.40 5.40
CA LEU A 107 -5.40 1.08 5.86
C LEU A 107 -4.58 1.63 4.68
N ASN A 108 -4.37 0.82 3.63
CA ASN A 108 -3.64 1.22 2.43
C ASN A 108 -4.34 2.38 1.70
N PHE A 109 -5.66 2.31 1.57
CA PHE A 109 -6.48 3.35 0.97
C PHE A 109 -6.38 4.67 1.73
N LYS A 110 -6.54 4.63 3.07
CA LYS A 110 -6.47 5.82 3.93
C LYS A 110 -5.07 6.43 3.91
N ALA A 111 -4.03 5.61 3.97
CA ALA A 111 -2.64 6.07 3.88
C ALA A 111 -2.35 6.77 2.55
N CYS A 112 -2.85 6.24 1.43
CA CYS A 112 -2.64 6.85 0.11
C CYS A 112 -3.45 8.14 -0.08
N ARG A 113 -4.74 8.13 0.30
CA ARG A 113 -5.65 9.26 0.13
C ARG A 113 -5.32 10.44 1.06
N GLY A 114 -4.75 10.17 2.23
CA GLY A 114 -4.31 11.19 3.18
C GLY A 114 -2.84 11.59 3.04
N ALA A 115 -2.10 11.05 2.07
CA ALA A 115 -0.69 11.38 1.87
C ALA A 115 -0.53 12.76 1.24
N ILE A 116 0.63 13.36 1.47
CA ILE A 116 1.10 14.53 0.73
C ILE A 116 1.27 14.13 -0.74
N MET A 117 0.78 14.99 -1.64
CA MET A 117 0.70 14.72 -3.07
C MET A 117 1.86 15.36 -3.84
N PHE A 118 2.10 14.84 -5.04
CA PHE A 118 3.05 15.47 -5.96
C PHE A 118 2.57 16.87 -6.35
N GLY A 119 3.44 17.86 -6.17
CA GLY A 119 3.14 19.26 -6.44
C GLY A 119 2.74 20.07 -5.22
N ASP A 120 2.52 19.43 -4.06
CA ASP A 120 2.30 20.14 -2.81
C ASP A 120 3.56 20.91 -2.41
N ALA A 121 3.39 22.20 -2.10
CA ALA A 121 4.49 23.03 -1.61
C ALA A 121 4.72 22.73 -0.13
N LEU A 122 5.96 22.40 0.22
CA LEU A 122 6.38 22.10 1.59
C LEU A 122 7.49 23.04 2.04
N LEU A 123 7.43 23.45 3.30
CA LEU A 123 8.51 24.15 3.98
C LEU A 123 9.66 23.17 4.28
N PRO A 124 10.91 23.66 4.37
CA PRO A 124 12.06 22.81 4.74
C PRO A 124 11.85 22.04 6.05
N SER A 125 11.17 22.64 7.03
CA SER A 125 10.85 21.99 8.31
C SER A 125 9.87 20.83 8.16
N GLU A 126 8.90 20.92 7.25
CA GLU A 126 7.95 19.83 6.96
C GLU A 126 8.67 18.68 6.27
N CYS A 127 9.54 18.98 5.30
CA CYS A 127 10.40 17.98 4.66
C CYS A 127 11.26 17.24 5.69
N SER A 128 11.90 17.95 6.62
CA SER A 128 12.69 17.33 7.70
C SER A 128 11.84 16.45 8.61
N LEU A 129 10.64 16.90 8.99
CA LEU A 129 9.73 16.11 9.83
C LEU A 129 9.31 14.81 9.14
N ILE A 130 8.99 14.86 7.84
CA ILE A 130 8.62 13.65 7.07
C ILE A 130 9.74 12.62 7.10
N VAL A 131 10.99 13.04 6.91
CA VAL A 131 12.15 12.13 6.93
C VAL A 131 12.36 11.53 8.33
N GLU A 132 12.20 12.34 9.39
CA GLU A 132 12.36 11.87 10.77
C GLU A 132 11.25 10.90 11.19
N GLU A 133 10.00 11.15 10.79
CA GLU A 133 8.89 10.22 11.04
C GLU A 133 9.03 8.95 10.22
N LEU A 134 9.45 9.04 8.95
CA LEU A 134 9.69 7.88 8.10
C LEU A 134 10.72 6.93 8.74
N LYS A 135 11.79 7.48 9.33
CA LYS A 135 12.84 6.72 10.02
C LYS A 135 12.32 5.93 11.23
N LYS A 136 11.23 6.36 11.88
CA LYS A 136 10.62 5.67 13.03
C LYS A 136 9.72 4.50 12.61
N THR A 137 9.39 4.38 11.33
CA THR A 137 8.54 3.30 10.83
C THR A 137 9.31 1.99 10.66
N SER A 138 8.62 0.86 10.79
CA SER A 138 9.22 -0.47 10.63
C SER A 138 9.62 -0.80 9.19
N LEU A 139 8.98 -0.16 8.20
CA LEU A 139 9.21 -0.40 6.78
C LEU A 139 9.42 0.93 6.03
N CYS A 140 10.52 1.60 6.34
CA CYS A 140 10.79 2.96 5.87
C CYS A 140 11.20 3.07 4.40
N PHE A 141 11.46 1.95 3.71
CA PHE A 141 11.93 1.92 2.31
C PHE A 141 10.83 1.57 1.29
N GLN A 142 9.63 1.22 1.75
CA GLN A 142 8.55 0.74 0.90
C GLN A 142 7.21 1.29 1.39
N CYS A 143 6.42 1.88 0.48
CA CYS A 143 5.07 2.32 0.81
C CYS A 143 4.10 1.14 0.91
N ALA A 144 2.90 1.41 1.41
CA ALA A 144 1.81 0.43 1.53
C ALA A 144 1.45 -0.33 0.22
N HIS A 145 1.82 0.22 -0.95
CA HIS A 145 1.56 -0.36 -2.27
C HIS A 145 2.83 -0.92 -2.94
N GLY A 146 3.94 -1.00 -2.20
CA GLY A 146 5.17 -1.59 -2.68
C GLY A 146 6.15 -0.65 -3.40
N ARG A 147 5.83 0.65 -3.55
CA ARG A 147 6.73 1.62 -4.21
C ARG A 147 7.90 1.98 -3.29
N PRO A 148 9.12 2.17 -3.83
CA PRO A 148 10.24 2.66 -3.04
C PRO A 148 9.96 4.10 -2.56
N THR A 149 10.20 4.35 -1.28
CA THR A 149 10.02 5.67 -0.64
C THR A 149 11.27 6.55 -0.79
N THR A 150 12.45 5.92 -0.78
CA THR A 150 13.75 6.60 -0.90
C THR A 150 14.66 5.85 -1.86
N ALA A 151 15.48 6.58 -2.62
CA ALA A 151 16.48 5.99 -3.50
C ALA A 151 17.85 6.65 -3.26
N PRO A 152 18.95 5.87 -3.20
CA PRO A 152 20.29 6.45 -3.12
C PRO A 152 20.63 7.13 -4.45
N LEU A 153 20.98 8.42 -4.41
CA LEU A 153 21.34 9.18 -5.60
C LEU A 153 22.83 9.04 -5.95
N VAL A 154 23.70 9.11 -4.94
CA VAL A 154 25.14 9.11 -5.15
C VAL A 154 25.87 8.54 -3.95
N ASN A 155 26.92 7.77 -4.23
CA ASN A 155 27.93 7.43 -3.23
C ASN A 155 28.97 8.56 -3.22
N THR A 156 28.95 9.39 -2.18
CA THR A 156 29.86 10.53 -2.08
C THR A 156 31.32 10.09 -2.02
N VAL A 157 31.63 8.98 -1.35
CA VAL A 157 33.02 8.48 -1.26
C VAL A 157 33.57 8.11 -2.64
N GLU A 158 32.77 7.39 -3.44
CA GLU A 158 33.21 7.01 -4.79
C GLU A 158 33.28 8.21 -5.73
N LEU A 159 32.34 9.15 -5.60
CA LEU A 159 32.38 10.41 -6.34
C LEU A 159 33.69 11.18 -6.07
N HIS A 160 34.09 11.33 -4.80
CA HIS A 160 35.34 12.02 -4.46
C HIS A 160 36.57 11.29 -5.03
N LYS A 161 36.61 9.95 -5.01
CA LYS A 161 37.70 9.18 -5.63
C LYS A 161 37.78 9.41 -7.14
N HIS A 162 36.63 9.44 -7.80
CA HIS A 162 36.56 9.68 -9.25
C HIS A 162 37.03 11.10 -9.58
N LEU A 163 36.59 12.11 -8.82
CA LEU A 163 37.03 13.49 -8.99
C LEU A 163 38.55 13.64 -8.81
N ALA A 164 39.13 13.03 -7.76
CA ALA A 164 40.58 13.08 -7.54
C ALA A 164 41.38 12.41 -8.68
N LYS A 165 40.90 11.29 -9.25
CA LYS A 165 41.53 10.65 -10.42
C LYS A 165 41.44 11.50 -11.69
N LEU A 166 40.37 12.28 -11.83
CA LEU A 166 40.19 13.19 -12.97
C LEU A 166 41.14 14.38 -12.85
N GLU A 167 41.33 14.92 -11.65
CA GLU A 167 42.27 16.02 -11.39
C GLU A 167 43.72 15.60 -11.67
N THR A 168 44.14 14.41 -11.25
CA THR A 168 45.50 13.88 -11.55
C THR A 168 45.72 13.55 -13.03
N SER A 169 44.64 13.37 -13.82
CA SER A 169 44.71 13.09 -15.25
C SER A 169 44.48 14.35 -16.13
N ALA A 170 43.98 15.43 -15.54
CA ALA A 170 43.73 16.71 -16.21
C ALA A 170 45.00 17.52 -16.48
N GLU A 171 46.11 17.23 -15.78
CA GLU A 171 47.42 17.83 -16.10
C GLU A 171 47.99 17.35 -17.46
N SER A 172 47.34 16.39 -18.14
CA SER A 172 47.79 15.84 -19.42
C SER A 172 46.75 15.82 -20.56
N ARG A 173 45.48 16.19 -20.32
CA ARG A 173 44.43 16.13 -21.37
C ARG A 173 43.61 17.42 -21.48
N SER A 174 43.63 17.99 -22.68
CA SER A 174 42.76 19.08 -23.16
C SER A 174 41.30 18.86 -22.73
N GLU A 175 40.71 19.89 -22.11
CA GLU A 175 39.43 19.92 -21.39
C GLU A 175 38.17 19.66 -22.25
N ALA A 176 38.03 18.52 -22.91
CA ALA A 176 36.81 18.17 -23.63
C ALA A 176 36.07 17.01 -22.93
N TRP A 177 35.01 17.33 -22.18
CA TRP A 177 34.09 16.35 -21.60
C TRP A 177 32.97 16.02 -22.59
N HIS A 178 33.03 14.85 -23.25
CA HIS A 178 32.03 14.46 -24.26
C HIS A 178 31.81 15.54 -25.35
N GLY A 179 32.88 16.21 -25.78
CA GLY A 179 32.82 17.32 -26.75
C GLY A 179 32.36 18.67 -26.17
N LEU A 180 32.07 18.74 -24.87
CA LEU A 180 31.76 19.98 -24.16
C LEU A 180 33.02 20.45 -23.40
N GLN A 181 33.49 21.63 -23.75
CA GLN A 181 34.61 22.29 -23.08
C GLN A 181 34.13 23.45 -22.21
N ARG A 182 34.77 23.60 -21.05
CA ARG A 182 34.47 24.66 -20.08
C ARG A 182 35.11 25.97 -20.57
N HIS A 183 34.42 26.70 -21.44
CA HIS A 183 34.90 28.02 -21.85
C HIS A 183 34.63 29.07 -20.77
N ILE A 184 35.62 29.93 -20.53
CA ILE A 184 35.46 31.15 -19.73
C ILE A 184 34.33 31.99 -20.32
N PRO A 185 33.43 32.57 -19.50
CA PRO A 185 32.40 33.49 -20.00
C PRO A 185 33.05 34.64 -20.79
N SER A 186 32.70 34.80 -22.07
CA SER A 186 33.19 35.88 -22.92
C SER A 186 32.04 36.57 -23.64
N LEU A 187 32.16 37.89 -23.78
CA LEU A 187 31.20 38.71 -24.51
C LEU A 187 31.14 38.31 -25.99
N GLU A 188 32.25 37.90 -26.56
CA GLU A 188 32.35 37.43 -27.94
C GLU A 188 31.51 36.18 -28.19
N ARG A 189 31.61 35.18 -27.31
CA ARG A 189 30.80 33.95 -27.38
C ARG A 189 29.31 34.21 -27.17
N ALA A 190 28.97 35.14 -26.26
CA ALA A 190 27.58 35.56 -26.06
C ALA A 190 27.02 36.22 -27.33
N ARG A 191 27.83 37.05 -28.00
CA ARG A 191 27.48 37.72 -29.26
C ARG A 191 27.29 36.72 -30.41
N GLU A 192 28.16 35.72 -30.52
CA GLU A 192 28.04 34.64 -31.51
C GLU A 192 26.75 33.85 -31.31
N ARG A 193 26.44 33.41 -30.08
CA ARG A 193 25.20 32.69 -29.75
C ARG A 193 23.95 33.51 -30.11
N LEU A 194 23.96 34.81 -29.81
CA LEU A 194 22.88 35.72 -30.18
C LEU A 194 22.73 35.83 -31.70
N SER A 195 23.85 35.90 -32.44
CA SER A 195 23.84 35.97 -33.91
C SER A 195 23.34 34.69 -34.56
N SER A 196 23.68 33.52 -33.99
CA SER A 196 23.23 32.22 -34.46
C SER A 196 21.75 32.02 -34.18
N ALA A 197 21.26 32.40 -33.01
CA ALA A 197 19.83 32.34 -32.66
C ALA A 197 18.97 33.21 -33.61
N LYS A 198 19.47 34.37 -34.03
CA LYS A 198 18.79 35.23 -35.02
C LYS A 198 18.72 34.62 -36.42
N ARG A 199 19.71 33.81 -36.82
CA ARG A 199 19.67 33.10 -38.11
C ARG A 199 18.61 32.00 -38.16
N PHE A 200 18.29 31.37 -37.03
CA PHE A 200 17.22 30.37 -36.95
C PHE A 200 15.80 30.96 -36.89
N HIS A 201 15.65 32.27 -36.69
CA HIS A 201 14.35 32.93 -36.65
C HIS A 201 13.95 33.58 -37.98
N ASN A 202 14.89 33.71 -38.93
CA ASN A 202 14.67 34.31 -40.25
C ASN A 202 14.81 33.29 -41.40
N GLY A 203 14.62 32.01 -41.11
CA GLY A 203 14.58 30.91 -42.09
C GLY A 203 13.23 30.23 -42.10
#